data_AF-A0A1U7WGD6-F1
#
_entry.id   AF-A0A1U7WGD6-F1
#
_cell.length_a   1.000
_cell.length_b   1.000
_cell.length_c   1.000
_cell.angle_alpha   90.00
_cell.angle_beta   90.00
_cell.angle_gamma   90.00
#
_symmetry.space_group_name_H-M   'P 1'
#
loop_
_entity.id
_entity.type
_entity.pdbx_description
1 polymer ?
#
loop_
_entity_poly.entity_id
_entity_poly.type
_entity_poly.pdbx_seq_one_letter_code
_entity_poly.pdbx_strand_id
1 'polypeptide(L)'
;MESVFSEPNGIWVFWSERDDAEQLLNHFSHVVTKRMTIKERVKIALQRVEKLSCNYLIQFWASIVIYGQTFLTTSDQPFGLTRLDGGLCSYRQKCLSRAIPVELKNGTQCENDLGPPGRVFKHRLPELCTDVKNYCKQEFPLRADAVAWGIQWCYAVPVFDPSRDTFVGVLELVTSHLTNEWIFSKLCLAHF
;
A
#
# COMPACT_ATOMS: atom_id res chain seq x y z
N MET A 1 -16.79 4.24 -7.64
CA MET A 1 -16.80 5.41 -6.74
C MET A 1 -16.13 4.96 -5.46
N GLU A 2 -15.34 5.83 -4.83
CA GLU A 2 -14.59 5.50 -3.62
C GLU A 2 -15.27 6.15 -2.41
N SER A 3 -15.44 5.37 -1.35
CA SER A 3 -15.90 5.85 -0.05
C SER A 3 -14.73 6.43 0.74
N VAL A 4 -15.00 7.38 1.64
CA VAL A 4 -13.98 8.02 2.49
C VAL A 4 -14.39 8.02 3.97
N PHE A 5 -13.41 7.82 4.85
CA PHE A 5 -13.52 7.98 6.30
C PHE A 5 -12.45 8.97 6.78
N SER A 6 -12.81 9.86 7.72
CA SER A 6 -11.85 10.75 8.37
C SER A 6 -12.29 11.03 9.81
N GLU A 7 -11.35 10.92 10.74
CA GLU A 7 -11.47 11.42 12.11
C GLU A 7 -10.63 12.70 12.29
N PRO A 8 -10.92 13.56 13.29
CA PRO A 8 -10.21 14.83 13.49
C PRO A 8 -8.68 14.72 13.59
N ASN A 9 -8.19 13.61 14.17
CA ASN A 9 -6.76 13.34 14.38
C ASN A 9 -6.22 12.19 13.52
N GLY A 10 -7.06 11.63 12.64
CA GLY A 10 -6.71 10.51 11.78
C GLY A 10 -6.36 10.95 10.36
N ILE A 11 -5.90 9.99 9.56
CA ILE A 11 -5.78 10.17 8.11
C ILE A 11 -7.13 9.92 7.41
N TRP A 12 -7.24 10.39 6.16
CA TRP A 12 -8.38 10.11 5.30
C TRP A 12 -8.19 8.74 4.68
N VAL A 13 -9.10 7.81 4.94
CA VAL A 13 -9.02 6.43 4.44
C VAL A 13 -10.04 6.24 3.34
N PHE A 14 -9.61 5.69 2.22
CA PHE A 14 -10.40 5.45 1.02
C PHE A 14 -10.48 3.96 0.71
N TRP A 15 -11.62 3.50 0.21
CA TRP A 15 -11.84 2.12 -0.23
C TRP A 15 -12.93 2.05 -1.31
N SER A 16 -13.06 0.88 -1.95
CA SER A 16 -14.01 0.67 -3.04
C SER A 16 -15.42 0.44 -2.48
N GLU A 17 -16.44 1.14 -2.99
CA GLU A 17 -17.84 0.92 -2.59
C GLU A 17 -18.33 -0.52 -2.86
N ARG A 18 -17.69 -1.22 -3.80
CA ARG A 18 -17.93 -2.66 -4.03
C ARG A 18 -17.67 -3.48 -2.77
N ASP A 19 -16.67 -3.09 -1.98
CA ASP A 19 -16.32 -3.78 -0.74
C ASP A 19 -17.45 -3.63 0.30
N ASP A 20 -18.21 -2.53 0.30
CA ASP A 20 -19.36 -2.33 1.20
C ASP A 20 -20.58 -3.14 0.74
N ALA A 21 -20.81 -3.24 -0.58
CA ALA A 21 -21.90 -4.06 -1.14
C ALA A 21 -21.69 -5.56 -0.89
N GLU A 22 -20.47 -6.07 -1.12
CA GLU A 22 -20.11 -7.47 -0.82
C GLU A 22 -20.29 -7.79 0.67
N GLN A 23 -20.03 -6.84 1.57
CA GLN A 23 -20.26 -7.02 3.00
C GLN A 23 -21.74 -7.15 3.35
N LEU A 24 -22.61 -6.32 2.79
CA LEU A 24 -24.05 -6.42 3.02
C LEU A 24 -24.56 -7.79 2.57
N LEU A 25 -24.15 -8.25 1.39
CA LEU A 25 -24.48 -9.58 0.87
C LEU A 25 -24.01 -10.71 1.80
N ASN A 26 -22.78 -10.63 2.32
CA ASN A 26 -22.24 -11.61 3.27
C ASN A 26 -22.91 -11.55 4.66
N HIS A 27 -23.41 -10.38 5.07
CA HIS A 27 -24.12 -10.22 6.35
C HIS A 27 -25.47 -10.95 6.38
N PHE A 28 -26.16 -11.03 5.24
CA PHE A 28 -27.44 -11.75 5.13
C PHE A 28 -27.29 -13.28 5.09
N SER A 29 -26.09 -13.82 4.85
CA SER A 29 -25.89 -15.26 4.64
C SER A 29 -25.35 -16.03 5.85
N HIS A 30 -24.74 -15.39 6.85
CA HIS A 30 -24.12 -16.10 7.98
C HIS A 30 -24.26 -15.39 9.34
N VAL A 31 -25.03 -15.99 10.26
CA VAL A 31 -25.06 -15.68 11.73
C VAL A 31 -23.85 -16.33 12.46
N VAL A 32 -22.83 -16.75 11.72
CA VAL A 32 -21.57 -17.30 12.25
C VAL A 32 -20.51 -16.20 12.18
N THR A 33 -19.77 -15.99 13.26
CA THR A 33 -18.73 -14.97 13.49
C THR A 33 -18.14 -14.41 12.19
N LYS A 34 -18.53 -13.18 11.81
CA LYS A 34 -18.07 -12.50 10.58
C LYS A 34 -16.55 -12.47 10.55
N ARG A 35 -15.92 -13.31 9.72
CA ARG A 35 -14.48 -13.26 9.47
C ARG A 35 -14.20 -12.08 8.56
N MET A 36 -13.47 -11.08 9.05
CA MET A 36 -13.08 -9.94 8.24
C MET A 36 -12.15 -10.36 7.10
N THR A 37 -12.36 -9.77 5.93
CA THR A 37 -11.45 -9.86 4.79
C THR A 37 -10.14 -9.11 5.07
N ILE A 38 -9.08 -9.41 4.32
CA ILE A 38 -7.81 -8.68 4.42
C ILE A 38 -8.01 -7.19 4.12
N LYS A 39 -8.81 -6.86 3.10
CA LYS A 39 -9.12 -5.47 2.77
C LYS A 39 -9.80 -4.73 3.93
N GLU A 40 -10.77 -5.35 4.59
CA GLU A 40 -11.43 -4.76 5.77
C GLU A 40 -10.44 -4.53 6.91
N ARG A 41 -9.56 -5.50 7.17
CA ARG A 41 -8.53 -5.38 8.20
C ARG A 41 -7.55 -4.24 7.90
N VAL A 42 -7.07 -4.14 6.66
CA VAL A 42 -6.20 -3.06 6.22
C VAL A 42 -6.92 -1.71 6.32
N LYS A 43 -8.18 -1.61 5.88
CA LYS A 43 -9.01 -0.42 6.04
C LYS A 43 -9.08 0.01 7.51
N ILE A 44 -9.46 -0.90 8.41
CA ILE A 44 -9.55 -0.61 9.86
C ILE A 44 -8.19 -0.17 10.41
N ALA A 45 -7.10 -0.82 10.00
CA ALA A 45 -5.78 -0.46 10.47
C ALA A 45 -5.36 0.93 9.98
N LEU A 46 -5.64 1.30 8.73
CA LEU A 46 -5.43 2.65 8.20
C LEU A 46 -6.26 3.70 8.97
N GLN A 47 -7.48 3.35 9.40
CA GLN A 47 -8.32 4.26 10.19
C GLN A 47 -7.74 4.54 11.59
N ARG A 48 -6.86 3.66 12.10
CA ARG A 48 -6.17 3.81 13.38
C ARG A 48 -4.83 4.55 13.27
N VAL A 49 -4.39 4.89 12.06
CA VAL A 49 -3.13 5.60 11.87
C VAL A 49 -3.28 7.04 12.37
N GLU A 50 -2.46 7.39 13.36
CA GLU A 50 -2.34 8.76 13.84
C GLU A 50 -1.76 9.67 12.75
N LYS A 51 -2.36 10.84 12.58
CA LYS A 51 -1.86 11.85 11.66
C LYS A 51 -0.55 12.45 12.16
N LEU A 52 0.51 12.31 11.38
CA LEU A 52 1.79 12.99 11.63
C LEU A 52 1.80 14.42 11.06
N SER A 53 2.82 15.20 11.40
CA SER A 53 2.98 16.59 10.94
C SER A 53 3.35 16.72 9.45
N CYS A 54 3.76 15.62 8.80
CA CYS A 54 4.12 15.58 7.38
C CYS A 54 2.97 15.03 6.52
N ASN A 55 3.04 15.28 5.21
CA ASN A 55 2.11 14.71 4.24
C ASN A 55 2.59 13.35 3.75
N TYR A 56 1.76 12.33 3.92
CA TYR A 56 2.03 10.99 3.40
C TYR A 56 0.80 10.31 2.82
N LEU A 57 1.08 9.35 1.94
CA LEU A 57 0.18 8.35 1.39
C LEU A 57 0.61 6.99 1.97
N ILE A 58 -0.36 6.21 2.44
CA ILE A 58 -0.20 4.78 2.72
C ILE A 58 -1.10 4.03 1.75
N GLN A 59 -0.57 3.09 0.97
CA GLN A 59 -1.37 2.29 0.05
C GLN A 59 -1.05 0.80 0.16
N PHE A 60 -2.07 -0.03 0.01
CA PHE A 60 -1.94 -1.47 0.04
C PHE A 60 -1.76 -2.05 -1.37
N TRP A 61 -0.71 -2.85 -1.53
CA TRP A 61 -0.42 -3.64 -2.72
C TRP A 61 -0.85 -5.09 -2.46
N ALA A 62 -1.95 -5.50 -3.08
CA ALA A 62 -2.46 -6.86 -3.01
C ALA A 62 -1.96 -7.70 -4.19
N SER A 63 -1.74 -9.00 -3.97
CA SER A 63 -1.48 -9.93 -5.06
C SER A 63 -2.77 -10.33 -5.76
N ILE A 64 -2.77 -10.29 -7.08
CA ILE A 64 -3.82 -10.82 -7.95
C ILE A 64 -3.21 -11.79 -8.97
N VAL A 65 -4.01 -12.74 -9.44
CA VAL A 65 -3.62 -13.69 -10.49
C VAL A 65 -4.39 -13.36 -11.76
N ILE A 66 -3.67 -13.04 -12.84
CA ILE A 66 -4.24 -12.78 -14.16
C ILE A 66 -3.64 -13.79 -15.13
N TYR A 67 -4.48 -14.62 -15.76
CA TYR A 67 -4.04 -15.69 -16.68
C TYR A 67 -2.93 -16.59 -16.10
N GLY A 68 -2.98 -16.84 -14.79
CA GLY A 68 -2.01 -17.65 -14.07
C GLY A 68 -0.66 -16.99 -13.80
N GLN A 69 -0.52 -15.69 -14.03
CA GLN A 69 0.63 -14.87 -13.64
C GLN A 69 0.25 -14.01 -12.42
N THR A 70 1.10 -13.98 -11.40
CA THR A 70 0.90 -13.18 -10.19
C THR A 70 1.39 -11.75 -10.40
N PHE A 71 0.57 -10.79 -10.00
CA PHE A 71 0.87 -9.36 -10.03
C PHE A 71 0.54 -8.71 -8.69
N LEU A 72 1.26 -7.65 -8.34
CA LEU A 72 0.80 -6.69 -7.34
C LEU A 72 -0.01 -5.59 -8.00
N THR A 73 -1.10 -5.19 -7.33
CA THR A 73 -1.90 -4.04 -7.71
C THR A 73 -2.35 -3.26 -6.49
N THR A 74 -2.57 -1.97 -6.68
CA THR A 74 -3.26 -1.10 -5.72
C THR A 74 -4.70 -0.82 -6.14
N SER A 75 -5.15 -1.34 -7.28
CA SER A 75 -6.53 -1.20 -7.77
C SER A 75 -7.49 -1.96 -6.87
N ASP A 76 -8.62 -1.32 -6.53
CA ASP A 76 -9.59 -1.83 -5.56
C ASP A 76 -8.99 -2.15 -4.19
N GLN A 77 -7.87 -1.52 -3.82
CA GLN A 77 -7.25 -1.68 -2.51
C GLN A 77 -7.39 -0.40 -1.67
N PRO A 78 -7.57 -0.55 -0.35
CA PRO A 78 -7.67 0.60 0.54
C PRO A 78 -6.36 1.38 0.60
N PHE A 79 -6.49 2.69 0.77
CA PHE A 79 -5.35 3.59 0.95
C PHE A 79 -5.71 4.73 1.89
N GLY A 80 -4.70 5.38 2.47
CA GLY A 80 -4.84 6.47 3.42
C GLY A 80 -4.01 7.69 3.00
N LEU A 81 -4.56 8.88 3.16
CA LEU A 81 -3.90 10.16 2.90
C LEU A 81 -4.04 11.08 4.10
N THR A 82 -2.94 11.71 4.51
CA THR A 82 -2.98 12.76 5.54
C THR A 82 -3.83 13.98 5.18
N ARG A 83 -3.82 14.34 3.90
CA ARG A 83 -4.63 15.38 3.25
C ARG A 83 -4.62 15.14 1.75
N LEU A 84 -5.53 15.81 1.04
CA LEU A 84 -5.53 15.85 -0.43
C LEU A 84 -4.38 16.73 -0.92
N ASP A 85 -3.21 16.13 -1.13
CA ASP A 85 -2.02 16.74 -1.70
C ASP A 85 -1.90 16.34 -3.18
N GLY A 86 -1.70 17.31 -4.07
CA GLY A 86 -1.69 17.06 -5.51
C GLY A 86 -0.57 16.10 -5.95
N GLY A 87 0.58 16.13 -5.29
CA GLY A 87 1.70 15.24 -5.57
C GLY A 87 1.40 13.80 -5.14
N LEU A 88 0.94 13.62 -3.90
CA LEU A 88 0.54 12.30 -3.40
C LEU A 88 -0.63 11.69 -4.19
N CYS A 89 -1.63 12.50 -4.56
CA CYS A 89 -2.75 12.06 -5.39
C CYS A 89 -2.30 11.64 -6.79
N SER A 90 -1.39 12.40 -7.42
CA SER A 90 -0.84 12.05 -8.73
C SER A 90 -0.02 10.75 -8.66
N TYR A 91 0.78 10.59 -7.60
CA TYR A 91 1.53 9.35 -7.35
C TYR A 91 0.61 8.14 -7.21
N ARG A 92 -0.44 8.25 -6.38
CA ARG A 92 -1.48 7.23 -6.24
C ARG A 92 -2.11 6.87 -7.58
N GLN A 93 -2.49 7.87 -8.38
CA GLN A 93 -3.10 7.65 -9.69
C GLN A 93 -2.17 6.88 -10.64
N LYS A 94 -0.86 7.14 -10.59
CA LYS A 94 0.11 6.37 -11.35
C LYS A 94 0.19 4.92 -10.88
N CYS A 95 0.22 4.70 -9.56
CA CYS A 95 0.20 3.35 -8.99
C CYS A 95 -1.06 2.55 -9.38
N LEU A 96 -2.22 3.20 -9.52
CA LEU A 96 -3.46 2.54 -10.00
C LEU A 96 -3.33 2.01 -11.42
N SER A 97 -2.58 2.71 -12.28
CA SER A 97 -2.35 2.28 -13.67
C SER A 97 -1.28 1.18 -13.81
N ARG A 98 -0.65 0.76 -12.71
CA ARG A 98 0.48 -0.16 -12.71
C ARG A 98 0.12 -1.50 -12.07
N ALA A 99 0.45 -2.59 -12.77
CA ALA A 99 0.57 -3.92 -12.20
C ALA A 99 2.04 -4.33 -12.18
N ILE A 100 2.55 -4.81 -11.05
CA ILE A 100 3.94 -5.26 -10.91
C ILE A 100 3.93 -6.79 -11.02
N PRO A 101 4.49 -7.40 -12.08
CA PRO A 101 4.64 -8.85 -12.13
C PRO A 101 5.61 -9.29 -11.03
N VAL A 102 5.30 -10.34 -10.26
CA VAL A 102 6.16 -10.78 -9.14
C VAL A 102 6.63 -12.23 -9.25
N GLU A 103 6.11 -13.01 -10.21
CA GLU A 103 6.48 -14.42 -10.42
C GLU A 103 6.55 -14.76 -11.91
N LEU A 104 7.67 -14.57 -12.60
CA LEU A 104 7.74 -15.02 -14.00
C LEU A 104 7.74 -16.54 -14.10
N LYS A 105 6.78 -17.12 -14.84
CA LYS A 105 6.73 -18.56 -15.08
C LYS A 105 8.00 -19.12 -15.76
N ASN A 106 8.70 -18.34 -16.59
CA ASN A 106 9.69 -18.87 -17.54
C ASN A 106 10.98 -18.02 -17.70
N GLY A 107 11.41 -17.20 -16.72
CA GLY A 107 12.63 -16.39 -16.91
C GLY A 107 13.16 -15.70 -15.66
N THR A 108 14.38 -15.14 -15.77
CA THR A 108 15.02 -14.35 -14.72
C THR A 108 14.34 -12.99 -14.64
N GLN A 109 13.47 -12.80 -13.65
CA GLN A 109 12.95 -11.48 -13.35
C GLN A 109 14.09 -10.61 -12.83
N CYS A 110 14.36 -9.48 -13.51
CA CYS A 110 15.30 -8.51 -12.98
C CYS A 110 14.70 -7.93 -11.69
N GLU A 111 15.36 -8.11 -10.54
CA GLU A 111 14.85 -7.63 -9.25
C GLU A 111 14.63 -6.12 -9.24
N ASN A 112 15.32 -5.41 -10.12
CA ASN A 112 15.19 -3.98 -10.27
C ASN A 112 13.79 -3.62 -10.82
N ASP A 113 13.26 -4.34 -11.80
CA ASP A 113 11.97 -4.04 -12.43
C ASP A 113 10.75 -4.15 -11.48
N LEU A 114 10.95 -4.74 -10.31
CA LEU A 114 9.94 -4.88 -9.25
C LEU A 114 9.63 -3.55 -8.55
N GLY A 115 10.62 -2.67 -8.43
CA GLY A 115 10.56 -1.55 -7.47
C GLY A 115 10.44 -2.01 -6.01
N PRO A 116 10.35 -1.05 -5.06
CA PRO A 116 10.31 -1.39 -3.64
C PRO A 116 9.16 -2.32 -3.25
N PRO A 117 7.89 -2.09 -3.67
CA PRO A 117 6.79 -2.99 -3.28
C PRO A 117 6.98 -4.42 -3.80
N GLY A 118 7.49 -4.60 -5.03
CA GLY A 118 7.71 -5.91 -5.60
C GLY A 118 8.87 -6.66 -4.95
N ARG A 119 9.95 -5.96 -4.55
CA ARG A 119 11.05 -6.57 -3.79
C ARG A 119 10.61 -7.00 -2.39
N VAL A 120 9.85 -6.15 -1.69
CA VAL A 120 9.27 -6.51 -0.40
C VAL A 120 8.35 -7.72 -0.53
N PHE A 121 7.56 -7.81 -1.58
CA PHE A 121 6.72 -8.98 -1.83
C PHE A 121 7.53 -10.26 -2.04
N LYS A 122 8.59 -10.18 -2.84
CA LYS A 122 9.46 -11.32 -3.14
C LYS A 122 10.22 -11.82 -1.92
N HIS A 123 10.84 -10.91 -1.17
CA HIS A 123 11.75 -11.26 -0.07
C HIS A 123 11.07 -11.30 1.30
N ARG A 124 9.86 -10.74 1.42
CA ARG A 124 9.11 -10.60 2.68
C ARG A 124 9.90 -9.86 3.77
N LEU A 125 10.75 -8.93 3.34
CA LEU A 125 11.55 -8.06 4.20
C LEU A 125 11.17 -6.61 3.94
N PRO A 126 11.15 -5.74 4.96
CA PRO A 126 10.86 -4.33 4.76
C PRO A 126 11.96 -3.65 3.93
N GLU A 127 11.59 -2.67 3.14
CA GLU A 127 12.51 -1.89 2.32
C GLU A 127 12.32 -0.39 2.52
N LEU A 128 13.42 0.33 2.71
CA LEU A 128 13.46 1.76 2.94
C LEU A 128 14.18 2.49 1.79
N CYS A 129 13.55 3.54 1.27
CA CYS A 129 14.11 4.48 0.30
C CYS A 129 14.18 5.88 0.91
N THR A 130 15.39 6.29 1.34
CA THR A 130 15.60 7.54 2.09
C THR A 130 15.54 8.80 1.23
N ASP A 131 16.05 8.74 -0.01
CA ASP A 131 15.81 9.74 -1.05
C ASP A 131 15.60 9.04 -2.39
N VAL A 132 14.39 9.12 -2.94
CA VAL A 132 14.01 8.53 -4.24
C VAL A 132 14.94 9.01 -5.37
N LYS A 133 15.53 10.21 -5.26
CA LYS A 133 16.46 10.74 -6.26
C LYS A 133 17.76 9.93 -6.35
N ASN A 134 18.15 9.23 -5.28
CA ASN A 134 19.38 8.44 -5.23
C ASN A 134 19.26 7.08 -5.94
N TYR A 135 18.03 6.63 -6.23
CA TYR A 135 17.78 5.38 -6.92
C TYR A 135 17.93 5.57 -8.44
N CYS A 136 18.31 4.53 -9.17
CA CYS A 136 18.17 4.55 -10.63
C CYS A 136 16.76 4.17 -11.07
N LYS A 137 16.42 4.40 -12.36
CA LYS A 137 15.11 4.02 -12.92
C LYS A 137 14.88 2.51 -12.80
N GLN A 138 15.94 1.73 -12.87
CA GLN A 138 15.88 0.29 -12.71
C GLN A 138 15.47 -0.05 -11.27
N GLU A 139 16.13 0.47 -10.25
CA GLU A 139 15.82 0.14 -8.84
C GLU A 139 14.46 0.67 -8.37
N PHE A 140 14.01 1.79 -8.94
CA PHE A 140 12.71 2.39 -8.65
C PHE A 140 12.02 2.76 -9.97
N PRO A 141 11.21 1.86 -10.56
CA PRO A 141 10.56 2.07 -11.85
C PRO A 141 9.68 3.33 -11.93
N LEU A 142 9.05 3.72 -10.83
CA LEU A 142 8.24 4.95 -10.72
C LEU A 142 9.06 6.20 -10.32
N ARG A 143 10.38 6.13 -10.28
CA ARG A 143 11.25 7.23 -9.81
C ARG A 143 10.96 8.56 -10.48
N ALA A 144 10.86 8.59 -11.82
CA ALA A 144 10.69 9.84 -12.56
C ALA A 144 9.38 10.54 -12.16
N ASP A 145 8.30 9.76 -12.08
CA ASP A 145 6.99 10.22 -11.62
C ASP A 145 7.02 10.64 -10.14
N ALA A 146 7.64 9.82 -9.27
CA ALA A 146 7.82 10.10 -7.86
C ALA A 146 8.53 11.44 -7.62
N VAL A 147 9.66 11.67 -8.30
CA VAL A 147 10.42 12.92 -8.22
C VAL A 147 9.62 14.10 -8.77
N ALA A 148 8.92 13.92 -9.90
CA ALA A 148 8.10 14.97 -10.51
C ALA A 148 6.96 15.42 -9.59
N TRP A 149 6.44 14.52 -8.76
CA TRP A 149 5.38 14.79 -7.79
C TRP A 149 5.89 15.04 -6.37
N GLY A 150 7.19 15.28 -6.23
CA GLY A 150 7.80 15.68 -4.97
C GLY A 150 7.90 14.56 -3.93
N ILE A 151 7.68 13.30 -4.30
CA ILE A 151 7.93 12.16 -3.42
C ILE A 151 9.43 12.08 -3.16
N GLN A 152 9.79 12.16 -1.89
CA GLN A 152 11.19 12.11 -1.48
C GLN A 152 11.54 10.77 -0.86
N TRP A 153 10.59 10.12 -0.20
CA TRP A 153 10.88 8.96 0.63
C TRP A 153 9.80 7.89 0.46
N CYS A 154 10.21 6.63 0.54
CA CYS A 154 9.33 5.47 0.46
C CYS A 154 9.72 4.43 1.53
N TYR A 155 8.74 3.77 2.13
CA TYR A 155 8.94 2.60 2.97
C TYR A 155 7.87 1.58 2.68
N ALA A 156 8.32 0.38 2.31
CA ALA A 156 7.45 -0.72 1.99
C ALA A 156 7.64 -1.82 3.03
N VAL A 157 6.55 -2.36 3.58
CA VAL A 157 6.58 -3.40 4.60
C VAL A 157 5.67 -4.57 4.24
N PRO A 158 6.09 -5.81 4.55
CA PRO A 158 5.24 -6.97 4.33
C PRO A 158 4.06 -6.97 5.31
N VAL A 159 2.88 -7.35 4.82
CA VAL A 159 1.68 -7.54 5.65
C VAL A 159 1.44 -9.03 5.82
N PHE A 160 1.26 -9.46 7.06
CA PHE A 160 0.93 -10.84 7.41
C PHE A 160 -0.46 -10.92 8.03
N ASP A 161 -1.18 -12.00 7.75
CA ASP A 161 -2.40 -12.35 8.46
C ASP A 161 -2.06 -13.23 9.67
N PRO A 162 -2.10 -12.69 10.90
CA PRO A 162 -1.78 -13.45 12.10
C PRO A 162 -2.77 -14.58 12.36
N SER A 163 -3.97 -14.57 11.77
CA SER A 163 -4.94 -15.65 11.89
C SER A 163 -4.58 -16.90 11.09
N ARG A 164 -3.66 -16.77 10.13
CA ARG A 164 -3.25 -17.85 9.21
C ARG A 164 -1.74 -18.01 9.09
N ASP A 165 -0.95 -17.12 9.68
CA ASP A 165 0.50 -16.99 9.48
C ASP A 165 0.87 -16.89 7.98
N THR A 166 0.03 -16.20 7.21
CA THR A 166 0.22 -16.06 5.76
C THR A 166 0.56 -14.63 5.39
N PHE A 167 1.55 -14.45 4.53
CA PHE A 167 1.82 -13.19 3.86
C PHE A 167 0.66 -12.82 2.92
N VAL A 168 0.15 -11.59 3.00
CA VAL A 168 -1.06 -11.17 2.28
C VAL A 168 -0.87 -9.96 1.35
N GLY A 169 0.27 -9.29 1.39
CA GLY A 169 0.55 -8.15 0.52
C GLY A 169 1.59 -7.21 1.12
N VAL A 170 1.68 -6.00 0.57
CA VAL A 170 2.67 -4.99 0.98
C VAL A 170 1.95 -3.69 1.31
N LEU A 171 2.31 -3.04 2.42
CA LEU A 171 1.95 -1.65 2.68
C LEU A 171 3.10 -0.76 2.24
N GLU A 172 2.81 0.22 1.41
CA GLU A 172 3.76 1.23 0.97
C GLU A 172 3.37 2.58 1.58
N LEU A 173 4.31 3.22 2.27
CA LEU A 173 4.21 4.60 2.72
C LEU A 173 5.13 5.47 1.87
N VAL A 174 4.59 6.54 1.29
CA VAL A 174 5.38 7.56 0.59
C VAL A 174 5.09 8.95 1.13
N THR A 175 6.09 9.81 1.12
CA THR A 175 6.00 11.18 1.65
C THR A 175 6.79 12.16 0.79
N SER A 176 6.28 13.38 0.72
CA SER A 176 6.93 14.50 0.05
C SER A 176 7.88 15.29 0.95
N HIS A 177 8.13 14.81 2.17
CA HIS A 177 9.03 15.43 3.14
C HIS A 177 10.20 14.51 3.44
N LEU A 178 11.41 15.08 3.59
CA LEU A 178 12.54 14.41 4.21
C LEU A 178 12.16 14.08 5.66
N THR A 179 11.95 12.79 5.94
CA THR A 179 11.60 12.30 7.27
C THR A 179 12.85 12.04 8.09
N ASN A 180 12.84 12.42 9.36
CA ASN A 180 13.83 12.01 10.34
C ASN A 180 13.46 10.66 10.97
N GLU A 181 14.46 9.98 11.55
CA GLU A 181 14.38 8.70 12.27
C GLU A 181 13.17 8.57 13.23
N TRP A 182 12.67 9.69 13.78
CA TRP A 182 11.51 9.74 14.68
C TRP A 182 10.19 9.25 14.06
N ILE A 183 10.01 9.41 12.74
CA ILE A 183 8.79 8.93 12.06
C ILE A 183 8.73 7.39 12.05
N PHE A 184 9.90 6.74 11.99
CA PHE A 184 10.01 5.28 12.03
C PHE A 184 9.59 4.70 13.38
N SER A 185 10.00 5.33 14.48
CA SER A 185 9.69 4.81 15.82
C SER A 185 8.18 4.83 16.11
N LYS A 186 7.43 5.77 15.52
CA LYS A 186 5.96 5.83 15.64
C LYS A 186 5.24 4.88 14.69
N LEU A 187 5.70 4.72 13.45
CA LEU A 187 5.05 3.84 12.47
C LEU A 187 5.33 2.35 12.72
N CYS A 188 6.53 1.99 13.19
CA CYS A 188 6.88 0.60 13.49
C CYS A 188 6.11 0.01 14.69
N LEU A 189 5.55 0.85 15.58
CA LEU A 189 4.76 0.39 16.72
C LEU A 189 3.31 0.03 16.36
N ALA A 190 2.86 0.37 15.14
CA ALA A 190 1.60 -0.13 14.60
C ALA A 190 1.83 -1.53 14.01
N HIS A 191 1.87 -2.55 14.87
CA HIS A 191 1.71 -3.93 14.42
C HIS A 191 0.32 -4.06 13.74
N PHE A 192 0.31 -4.29 12.42
CA PHE A 192 -0.89 -4.55 11.59
C PHE A 192 -1.40 -6.00 11.70
#